data_AF-A0A0R3E5P8-F1
#
_entry.id   AF-A0A0R3E5P8-F1
#
_cell.length_a   1.000
_cell.length_b   1.000
_cell.length_c   1.000
_cell.angle_alpha   90.00
_cell.angle_beta   90.00
_cell.angle_gamma   90.00
#
_symmetry.space_group_name_H-M   'P 1'
#
loop_
_entity.id
_entity.type
_entity.pdbx_description
1 polymer ?
#
loop_
_entity_poly.entity_id
_entity_poly.type
_entity_poly.pdbx_seq_one_letter_code
_entity_poly.pdbx_strand_id
1 'polypeptide(L)'
;MDFEIDFLPVGDASKAGDSIAVRYQDGNEYKVMVIDGGTDDAGDALVAHMKATYGDRIVIDDVICTHPDSDHACGLRAVMREMPVRRLWLHGVWHHATELLPYFADKRWTADGLEKKIRSEYSVVAELIDLADAQNTPVYEPFAGQKIGPFTVLSPTRWHYLRLVPQFRKTPDPDVDQLKAENMWIEGAKPGILSGLMKTLAERVVEWIPEGWDVELLKDGAVTAAENETSTVLYGSFGNFSVLLTGDAGVNALWWAMDHAGNASLDLSNVNLVQVPHHGSRSNVGPAVLNRLLGPRLPKGSAKKRDAIVSAPKDDASHPRKMVMNAFLRRGAPVCKTQGTSYRYFVGMPARPGERPAVPFDFFDQVEAYD
;
A
#
# COMPACT_ATOMS: atom_id res chain seq x y z
N MET A 1 8.39 -11.07 20.96
CA MET A 1 7.58 -11.72 19.92
C MET A 1 8.48 -11.81 18.72
N ASP A 2 8.77 -13.03 18.29
CA ASP A 2 9.61 -13.24 17.12
C ASP A 2 8.76 -13.02 15.87
N PHE A 3 9.30 -12.32 14.88
CA PHE A 3 8.60 -12.07 13.62
C PHE A 3 9.56 -11.82 12.48
N GLU A 4 9.05 -11.99 11.27
CA GLU A 4 9.68 -11.63 10.02
C GLU A 4 8.66 -11.13 9.01
N ILE A 5 9.11 -10.20 8.18
CA ILE A 5 8.36 -9.60 7.08
C ILE A 5 9.23 -9.71 5.84
N ASP A 6 8.80 -10.53 4.90
CA ASP A 6 9.44 -10.73 3.60
C ASP A 6 8.72 -9.86 2.56
N PHE A 7 9.42 -8.86 2.02
CA PHE A 7 9.00 -8.06 0.88
C PHE A 7 9.60 -8.69 -0.38
N LEU A 8 8.74 -9.19 -1.26
CA LEU A 8 9.18 -9.81 -2.51
C LEU A 8 9.23 -8.77 -3.64
N PRO A 9 10.13 -8.95 -4.61
CA PRO A 9 10.09 -8.16 -5.83
C PRO A 9 8.80 -8.44 -6.60
N VAL A 10 8.15 -7.39 -7.08
CA VAL A 10 7.03 -7.49 -8.01
C VAL A 10 7.44 -6.92 -9.36
N GLY A 11 7.18 -7.69 -10.41
CA GLY A 11 7.37 -7.32 -11.81
C GLY A 11 8.81 -7.34 -12.32
N ASP A 12 8.92 -7.56 -13.63
CA ASP A 12 10.04 -7.12 -14.48
C ASP A 12 9.62 -5.81 -15.20
N ALA A 13 10.56 -5.00 -15.70
CA ALA A 13 10.26 -3.70 -16.35
C ALA A 13 9.59 -2.68 -15.40
N SER A 14 8.80 -1.72 -15.92
CA SER A 14 8.24 -0.59 -15.16
C SER A 14 6.96 -0.90 -14.36
N LYS A 15 6.69 -2.17 -14.02
CA LYS A 15 5.47 -2.56 -13.29
C LYS A 15 5.82 -2.84 -11.83
N ALA A 16 5.63 -1.83 -10.99
CA ALA A 16 5.75 -1.96 -9.55
C ALA A 16 4.54 -2.70 -8.96
N GLY A 17 4.60 -3.06 -7.67
CA GLY A 17 3.52 -3.68 -6.92
C GLY A 17 4.00 -4.15 -5.54
N ASP A 18 3.07 -4.45 -4.64
CA ASP A 18 3.39 -4.98 -3.31
C ASP A 18 3.07 -6.48 -3.21
N SER A 19 4.02 -7.25 -2.67
CA SER A 19 3.85 -8.66 -2.36
C SER A 19 4.61 -8.97 -1.07
N ILE A 20 3.88 -9.11 0.04
CA ILE A 20 4.47 -9.18 1.37
C ILE A 20 3.98 -10.43 2.11
N ALA A 21 4.92 -11.20 2.66
CA ALA A 21 4.61 -12.28 3.60
C ALA A 21 5.04 -11.88 5.02
N VAL A 22 4.21 -12.13 6.01
CA VAL A 22 4.51 -11.92 7.42
C VAL A 22 4.41 -13.25 8.15
N ARG A 23 5.43 -13.62 8.91
CA ARG A 23 5.37 -14.74 9.86
C ARG A 23 5.70 -14.23 11.26
N TYR A 24 4.86 -14.54 12.24
CA TYR A 24 5.02 -14.06 13.61
C TYR A 24 4.63 -15.12 14.62
N GLN A 25 5.25 -15.07 15.78
CA GLN A 25 4.96 -15.97 16.89
C GLN A 25 3.70 -15.50 17.62
N ASP A 26 2.73 -16.41 17.80
CA ASP A 26 1.57 -16.23 18.65
C ASP A 26 1.46 -17.43 19.62
N GLY A 27 1.76 -17.18 20.89
CA GLY A 27 1.96 -18.25 21.87
C GLY A 27 3.12 -19.17 21.45
N ASN A 28 2.83 -20.46 21.28
CA ASN A 28 3.80 -21.48 20.91
C ASN A 28 3.80 -21.81 19.40
N GLU A 29 2.99 -21.10 18.60
CA GLU A 29 2.82 -21.37 17.18
C GLU A 29 3.28 -20.17 16.34
N TYR A 30 3.61 -20.42 15.08
CA TYR A 30 3.82 -19.37 14.09
C TYR A 30 2.56 -19.22 13.24
N LYS A 31 2.12 -17.97 13.10
CA LYS A 31 1.05 -17.57 12.19
C LYS A 31 1.63 -16.89 10.96
N VAL A 32 0.95 -17.04 9.84
CA VAL A 32 1.37 -16.50 8.55
C VAL A 32 0.28 -15.59 7.99
N MET A 33 0.69 -14.42 7.50
CA MET A 33 -0.20 -13.48 6.81
C MET A 33 0.40 -13.11 5.46
N VAL A 34 -0.46 -12.77 4.52
CA VAL A 34 -0.09 -12.17 3.23
C VAL A 34 -0.71 -10.79 3.15
N ILE A 35 0.07 -9.81 2.72
CA ILE A 35 -0.37 -8.43 2.48
C ILE A 35 0.00 -8.11 1.04
N ASP A 36 -1.02 -8.03 0.19
CA ASP A 36 -0.92 -7.97 -1.26
C ASP A 36 -0.13 -9.15 -1.89
N GLY A 37 -0.41 -9.42 -3.16
CA GLY A 37 0.18 -10.52 -3.91
C GLY A 37 0.97 -10.09 -5.14
N GLY A 38 1.03 -8.79 -5.42
CA GLY A 38 1.65 -8.27 -6.62
C GLY A 38 0.82 -8.57 -7.88
N THR A 39 1.53 -8.67 -9.01
CA THR A 39 1.01 -9.25 -10.26
C THR A 39 0.82 -10.76 -10.14
N ASP A 40 0.23 -11.40 -11.16
CA ASP A 40 0.05 -12.87 -11.17
C ASP A 40 1.36 -13.62 -10.98
N ASP A 41 2.41 -13.27 -11.74
CA ASP A 41 3.74 -13.90 -11.61
C ASP A 41 4.36 -13.70 -10.21
N ALA A 42 4.09 -12.55 -9.58
CA ALA A 42 4.56 -12.29 -8.22
C ALA A 42 3.79 -13.14 -7.20
N GLY A 43 2.51 -13.40 -7.43
CA GLY A 43 1.70 -14.33 -6.63
C GLY A 43 2.26 -15.75 -6.64
N ASP A 44 2.63 -16.25 -7.82
CA ASP A 44 3.26 -17.58 -7.94
C ASP A 44 4.61 -17.62 -7.20
N ALA A 45 5.42 -16.56 -7.35
CA ALA A 45 6.70 -16.41 -6.63
C ALA A 45 6.50 -16.33 -5.10
N LEU A 46 5.45 -15.66 -4.64
CA LEU A 46 5.08 -15.55 -3.23
C LEU A 46 4.68 -16.91 -2.65
N VAL A 47 3.84 -17.67 -3.37
CA VAL A 47 3.46 -19.04 -2.97
C VAL A 47 4.70 -19.93 -2.89
N ALA A 48 5.57 -19.89 -3.90
CA ALA A 48 6.81 -20.66 -3.92
C ALA A 48 7.74 -20.29 -2.75
N HIS A 49 7.92 -18.99 -2.48
CA HIS A 49 8.70 -18.49 -1.35
C HIS A 49 8.15 -18.99 -0.02
N MET A 50 6.85 -18.87 0.22
CA MET A 50 6.24 -19.29 1.47
C MET A 50 6.33 -20.81 1.68
N LYS A 51 6.10 -21.62 0.64
CA LYS A 51 6.28 -23.09 0.71
C LYS A 51 7.72 -23.47 1.05
N ALA A 52 8.70 -22.85 0.39
CA ALA A 52 10.12 -23.11 0.63
C ALA A 52 10.59 -22.64 2.02
N THR A 53 10.06 -21.52 2.50
CA THR A 53 10.57 -20.83 3.69
C THR A 53 9.83 -21.19 4.97
N TYR A 54 8.51 -21.33 4.88
CA TYR A 54 7.63 -21.59 6.02
C TYR A 54 7.13 -23.04 6.06
N GLY A 55 7.25 -23.77 4.93
CA GLY A 55 6.92 -25.18 4.79
C GLY A 55 5.72 -25.43 3.87
N ASP A 56 5.67 -26.60 3.24
CA ASP A 56 4.63 -26.95 2.25
C ASP A 56 3.20 -27.06 2.82
N ARG A 57 3.05 -27.20 4.14
CA ARG A 57 1.76 -27.41 4.82
C ARG A 57 1.26 -26.19 5.59
N ILE A 58 1.83 -25.02 5.33
CA ILE A 58 1.39 -23.80 6.01
C ILE A 58 -0.07 -23.50 5.67
N VAL A 59 -0.74 -22.89 6.64
CA VAL A 59 -2.08 -22.32 6.50
C VAL A 59 -1.92 -20.82 6.72
N ILE A 60 -2.47 -20.03 5.82
CA ILE A 60 -2.41 -18.57 5.91
C ILE A 60 -3.57 -18.12 6.80
N ASP A 61 -3.25 -17.42 7.88
CA ASP A 61 -4.22 -16.92 8.84
C ASP A 61 -5.04 -15.76 8.26
N ASP A 62 -4.38 -14.83 7.60
CA ASP A 62 -4.99 -13.63 7.03
C ASP A 62 -4.34 -13.30 5.69
N VAL A 63 -5.16 -13.18 4.64
CA VAL A 63 -4.78 -12.53 3.38
C VAL A 63 -5.40 -11.14 3.37
N ILE A 64 -4.61 -10.10 3.14
CA ILE A 64 -5.07 -8.71 3.10
C ILE A 64 -4.79 -8.14 1.71
N CYS A 65 -5.81 -7.58 1.07
CA CYS A 65 -5.70 -6.79 -0.15
C CYS A 65 -5.87 -5.31 0.22
N THR A 66 -4.81 -4.52 0.07
CA THR A 66 -4.79 -3.13 0.55
C THR A 66 -5.67 -2.22 -0.30
N HIS A 67 -5.73 -2.41 -1.62
CA HIS A 67 -6.62 -1.70 -2.56
C HIS A 67 -6.78 -2.51 -3.86
N PRO A 68 -7.73 -2.16 -4.75
CA PRO A 68 -8.17 -3.07 -5.80
C PRO A 68 -7.32 -3.04 -7.08
N ASP A 69 -6.19 -2.32 -7.11
CA ASP A 69 -5.37 -2.24 -8.33
C ASP A 69 -4.63 -3.56 -8.58
N SER A 70 -4.35 -3.82 -9.87
CA SER A 70 -3.91 -5.13 -10.36
C SER A 70 -2.52 -5.54 -9.88
N ASP A 71 -1.65 -4.57 -9.60
CA ASP A 71 -0.30 -4.76 -9.07
C ASP A 71 -0.26 -5.06 -7.57
N HIS A 72 -1.43 -5.18 -6.93
CA HIS A 72 -1.58 -5.60 -5.54
C HIS A 72 -2.47 -6.84 -5.44
N ALA A 73 -3.63 -6.80 -6.11
CA ALA A 73 -4.67 -7.80 -5.95
C ALA A 73 -4.50 -9.05 -6.82
N CYS A 74 -3.83 -8.98 -7.99
CA CYS A 74 -3.84 -10.10 -8.95
C CYS A 74 -3.14 -11.34 -8.41
N GLY A 75 -1.95 -11.20 -7.83
CA GLY A 75 -1.18 -12.33 -7.32
C GLY A 75 -1.83 -13.03 -6.12
N LEU A 76 -2.77 -12.37 -5.43
CA LEU A 76 -3.57 -13.03 -4.39
C LEU A 76 -4.42 -14.18 -4.93
N ARG A 77 -4.69 -14.23 -6.25
CA ARG A 77 -5.40 -15.37 -6.87
C ARG A 77 -4.60 -16.66 -6.75
N ALA A 78 -3.29 -16.62 -6.98
CA ALA A 78 -2.42 -17.77 -6.80
C ALA A 78 -2.42 -18.23 -5.33
N VAL A 79 -2.27 -17.26 -4.41
CA VAL A 79 -2.33 -17.51 -2.95
C VAL A 79 -3.63 -18.21 -2.57
N MET A 80 -4.78 -17.65 -2.94
CA MET A 80 -6.09 -18.22 -2.63
C MET A 80 -6.28 -19.59 -3.30
N ARG A 81 -5.82 -19.82 -4.54
CA ARG A 81 -6.02 -21.11 -5.22
C ARG A 81 -5.16 -22.24 -4.66
N GLU A 82 -3.94 -21.93 -4.22
CA GLU A 82 -2.95 -22.94 -3.87
C GLU A 82 -2.78 -23.19 -2.37
N MET A 83 -3.18 -22.23 -1.53
CA MET A 83 -2.89 -22.26 -0.09
C MET A 83 -4.19 -22.24 0.71
N PRO A 84 -4.30 -23.01 1.81
CA PRO A 84 -5.45 -22.88 2.70
C PRO A 84 -5.43 -21.52 3.39
N VAL A 85 -6.51 -20.73 3.23
CA VAL A 85 -6.64 -19.40 3.82
C VAL A 85 -7.79 -19.37 4.84
N ARG A 86 -7.51 -18.90 6.06
CA ARG A 86 -8.52 -18.80 7.12
C ARG A 86 -9.41 -17.58 7.02
N ARG A 87 -8.87 -16.43 6.60
CA ARG A 87 -9.61 -15.16 6.48
C ARG A 87 -9.07 -14.32 5.33
N LEU A 88 -9.99 -13.74 4.57
CA LEU A 88 -9.67 -12.79 3.51
C LEU A 88 -10.16 -11.40 3.93
N TRP A 89 -9.27 -10.42 3.86
CA TRP A 89 -9.55 -9.02 4.16
C TRP A 89 -9.42 -8.21 2.89
N LEU A 90 -10.54 -7.72 2.37
CA LEU A 90 -10.58 -6.87 1.20
C LEU A 90 -11.86 -6.04 1.22
N HIS A 91 -11.80 -4.82 0.69
CA HIS A 91 -13.00 -4.02 0.51
C HIS A 91 -13.76 -4.48 -0.73
N GLY A 92 -14.98 -4.99 -0.54
CA GLY A 92 -15.88 -5.28 -1.64
C GLY A 92 -16.45 -3.96 -2.18
N VAL A 93 -15.89 -3.45 -3.28
CA VAL A 93 -16.21 -2.12 -3.84
C VAL A 93 -17.73 -1.91 -4.02
N TRP A 94 -18.48 -2.98 -4.29
CA TRP A 94 -19.93 -2.96 -4.46
C TRP A 94 -20.76 -3.31 -3.20
N HIS A 95 -20.15 -3.77 -2.10
CA HIS A 95 -20.86 -4.23 -0.89
C HIS A 95 -21.73 -3.15 -0.25
N HIS A 96 -21.42 -1.87 -0.50
CA HIS A 96 -22.14 -0.72 0.08
C HIS A 96 -23.01 0.01 -0.95
N ALA A 97 -23.46 -0.66 -2.03
CA ALA A 97 -24.17 -0.03 -3.13
C ALA A 97 -25.32 0.88 -2.67
N THR A 98 -26.16 0.44 -1.72
CA THR A 98 -27.25 1.24 -1.15
C THR A 98 -26.77 2.57 -0.55
N GLU A 99 -25.66 2.56 0.19
CA GLU A 99 -25.12 3.73 0.87
C GLU A 99 -24.31 4.64 -0.05
N LEU A 100 -23.87 4.10 -1.19
CA LEU A 100 -23.17 4.86 -2.21
C LEU A 100 -24.12 5.66 -3.10
N LEU A 101 -25.40 5.28 -3.20
CA LEU A 101 -26.38 5.93 -4.09
C LEU A 101 -26.40 7.48 -4.00
N PRO A 102 -26.35 8.11 -2.82
CA PRO A 102 -26.37 9.57 -2.71
C PRO A 102 -25.17 10.26 -3.38
N TYR A 103 -24.03 9.57 -3.51
CA TYR A 103 -22.77 10.13 -3.99
C TYR A 103 -22.52 9.91 -5.48
N PHE A 104 -23.44 9.30 -6.21
CA PHE A 104 -23.38 9.21 -7.68
C PHE A 104 -24.28 10.27 -8.33
N ALA A 105 -23.83 10.84 -9.45
CA ALA A 105 -24.55 11.92 -10.13
C ALA A 105 -25.93 11.48 -10.64
N ASP A 106 -26.01 10.29 -11.23
CA ASP A 106 -27.28 9.74 -11.72
C ASP A 106 -28.11 9.16 -10.56
N LYS A 107 -29.12 9.90 -10.12
CA LYS A 107 -30.02 9.50 -9.02
C LYS A 107 -30.98 8.37 -9.38
N ARG A 108 -30.94 7.83 -10.61
CA ARG A 108 -31.77 6.70 -11.05
C ARG A 108 -31.15 5.34 -10.75
N TRP A 109 -29.89 5.28 -10.31
CA TRP A 109 -29.29 4.02 -9.87
C TRP A 109 -30.14 3.37 -8.77
N THR A 110 -30.42 2.08 -8.93
CA THR A 110 -30.86 1.21 -7.84
C THR A 110 -29.64 0.58 -7.18
N ALA A 111 -29.77 0.11 -5.94
CA ALA A 111 -28.70 -0.60 -5.25
C ALA A 111 -28.19 -1.79 -6.09
N ASP A 112 -29.10 -2.67 -6.54
CA ASP A 112 -28.78 -3.82 -7.38
C ASP A 112 -28.10 -3.45 -8.71
N GLY A 113 -28.55 -2.36 -9.35
CA GLY A 113 -28.00 -1.90 -10.62
C GLY A 113 -26.57 -1.40 -10.45
N LEU A 114 -26.34 -0.60 -9.41
CA LEU A 114 -25.04 -0.07 -9.07
C LEU A 114 -24.08 -1.19 -8.65
N GLU A 115 -24.55 -2.13 -7.82
CA GLU A 115 -23.77 -3.29 -7.37
C GLU A 115 -23.25 -4.09 -8.58
N LYS A 116 -24.15 -4.47 -9.50
CA LYS A 116 -23.80 -5.21 -10.71
C LYS A 116 -22.81 -4.44 -11.59
N LYS A 117 -23.03 -3.13 -11.76
CA LYS A 117 -22.15 -2.28 -12.57
C LYS A 117 -20.75 -2.24 -11.95
N ILE A 118 -20.62 -1.92 -10.67
CA ILE A 118 -19.32 -1.85 -10.00
C ILE A 118 -18.65 -3.23 -10.00
N ARG A 119 -19.35 -4.31 -9.62
CA ARG A 119 -18.77 -5.66 -9.59
C ARG A 119 -18.17 -6.07 -10.94
N SER A 120 -18.80 -5.72 -12.06
CA SER A 120 -18.28 -6.04 -13.39
C SER A 120 -16.96 -5.34 -13.76
N GLU A 121 -16.64 -4.21 -13.13
CA GLU A 121 -15.44 -3.41 -13.42
C GLU A 121 -14.22 -3.83 -12.57
N TYR A 122 -14.48 -4.53 -11.46
CA TYR A 122 -13.49 -4.98 -10.48
C TYR A 122 -13.43 -6.50 -10.42
N SER A 123 -13.22 -7.13 -11.58
CA SER A 123 -13.25 -8.59 -11.75
C SER A 123 -12.25 -9.35 -10.86
N VAL A 124 -11.06 -8.78 -10.59
CA VAL A 124 -10.07 -9.40 -9.71
C VAL A 124 -10.60 -9.49 -8.28
N VAL A 125 -11.17 -8.39 -7.76
CA VAL A 125 -11.82 -8.36 -6.44
C VAL A 125 -12.96 -9.37 -6.39
N ALA A 126 -13.78 -9.44 -7.46
CA ALA A 126 -14.90 -10.39 -7.52
C ALA A 126 -14.41 -11.84 -7.49
N GLU A 127 -13.38 -12.15 -8.27
CA GLU A 127 -12.76 -13.46 -8.32
C GLU A 127 -12.16 -13.87 -6.96
N LEU A 128 -11.52 -12.94 -6.23
CA LEU A 128 -10.99 -13.23 -4.90
C LEU A 128 -12.11 -13.58 -3.89
N ILE A 129 -13.25 -12.90 -3.95
CA ILE A 129 -14.42 -13.24 -3.12
C ILE A 129 -15.00 -14.59 -3.53
N ASP A 130 -15.15 -14.86 -4.84
CA ASP A 130 -15.65 -16.14 -5.33
C ASP A 130 -14.71 -17.31 -4.93
N LEU A 131 -13.38 -17.09 -4.93
CA LEU A 131 -12.38 -18.06 -4.44
C LEU A 131 -12.44 -18.27 -2.93
N ALA A 132 -12.75 -17.23 -2.16
CA ALA A 132 -12.95 -17.33 -0.71
C ALA A 132 -14.20 -18.15 -0.39
N ASP A 133 -15.31 -17.88 -1.08
CA ASP A 133 -16.55 -18.63 -0.94
C ASP A 133 -16.35 -20.12 -1.28
N ALA A 134 -15.63 -20.42 -2.36
CA ALA A 134 -15.30 -21.79 -2.76
C ALA A 134 -14.49 -22.56 -1.70
N GLN A 135 -13.75 -21.84 -0.85
CA GLN A 135 -12.95 -22.40 0.24
C GLN A 135 -13.63 -22.33 1.61
N ASN A 136 -14.81 -21.73 1.72
CA ASN A 136 -15.45 -21.37 2.99
C ASN A 136 -14.56 -20.43 3.84
N THR A 137 -13.77 -19.59 3.18
CA THR A 137 -12.95 -18.54 3.81
C THR A 137 -13.83 -17.30 4.01
N PRO A 138 -14.12 -16.88 5.26
CA PRO A 138 -14.86 -15.65 5.50
C PRO A 138 -14.12 -14.42 4.95
N VAL A 139 -14.89 -13.51 4.34
CA VAL A 139 -14.43 -12.22 3.82
C VAL A 139 -14.81 -11.10 4.79
N TYR A 140 -13.83 -10.26 5.12
CA TYR A 140 -13.99 -9.08 5.98
C TYR A 140 -13.48 -7.83 5.28
N GLU A 141 -14.03 -6.66 5.64
CA GLU A 141 -13.53 -5.38 5.13
C GLU A 141 -12.58 -4.75 6.16
N PRO A 142 -11.33 -4.44 5.78
CA PRO A 142 -10.34 -3.90 6.69
C PRO A 142 -10.54 -2.40 6.87
N PHE A 143 -11.60 -2.01 7.60
CA PHE A 143 -11.79 -0.62 8.01
C PHE A 143 -10.96 -0.25 9.25
N ALA A 144 -10.63 1.03 9.37
CA ALA A 144 -9.89 1.59 10.51
C ALA A 144 -10.49 1.14 11.87
N GLY A 145 -9.63 0.72 12.77
CA GLY A 145 -9.97 0.18 14.10
C GLY A 145 -10.03 -1.35 14.15
N GLN A 146 -10.16 -2.03 13.00
CA GLN A 146 -10.09 -3.50 12.96
C GLN A 146 -8.71 -4.01 13.38
N LYS A 147 -8.68 -5.19 13.99
CA LYS A 147 -7.46 -5.90 14.38
C LYS A 147 -7.30 -7.13 13.51
N ILE A 148 -6.13 -7.27 12.88
CA ILE A 148 -5.80 -8.39 12.01
C ILE A 148 -4.46 -8.96 12.46
N GLY A 149 -4.48 -10.07 13.19
CA GLY A 149 -3.29 -10.58 13.87
C GLY A 149 -2.64 -9.49 14.75
N PRO A 150 -1.34 -9.18 14.59
CA PRO A 150 -0.63 -8.15 15.34
C PRO A 150 -0.87 -6.74 14.80
N PHE A 151 -1.66 -6.58 13.73
CA PHE A 151 -1.90 -5.30 13.07
C PHE A 151 -3.21 -4.64 13.51
N THR A 152 -3.17 -3.32 13.52
CA THR A 152 -4.35 -2.43 13.61
C THR A 152 -4.50 -1.72 12.29
N VAL A 153 -5.69 -1.75 11.71
CA VAL A 153 -6.00 -0.96 10.53
C VAL A 153 -6.16 0.51 10.95
N LEU A 154 -5.46 1.42 10.27
CA LEU A 154 -5.52 2.87 10.52
C LEU A 154 -6.34 3.63 9.48
N SER A 155 -6.40 3.13 8.25
CA SER A 155 -7.13 3.71 7.12
C SER A 155 -7.57 2.58 6.18
N PRO A 156 -8.67 2.73 5.43
CA PRO A 156 -9.64 3.83 5.48
C PRO A 156 -10.67 3.62 6.60
N THR A 157 -11.28 4.70 7.08
CA THR A 157 -12.55 4.58 7.80
C THR A 157 -13.66 4.28 6.79
N ARG A 158 -14.75 3.65 7.23
CA ARG A 158 -15.92 3.45 6.39
C ARG A 158 -16.48 4.76 5.83
N TRP A 159 -16.43 5.84 6.62
CA TRP A 159 -16.86 7.17 6.20
C TRP A 159 -16.05 7.71 5.02
N HIS A 160 -14.71 7.62 5.08
CA HIS A 160 -13.84 8.02 3.96
C HIS A 160 -14.08 7.12 2.74
N TYR A 161 -14.14 5.80 2.94
CA TYR A 161 -14.29 4.83 1.86
C TYR A 161 -15.55 5.09 1.01
N LEU A 162 -16.71 5.29 1.64
CA LEU A 162 -17.98 5.56 0.91
C LEU A 162 -17.94 6.83 0.05
N ARG A 163 -17.06 7.78 0.37
CA ARG A 163 -16.91 9.04 -0.38
C ARG A 163 -15.83 8.96 -1.46
N LEU A 164 -14.92 7.98 -1.36
CA LEU A 164 -13.87 7.74 -2.33
C LEU A 164 -14.32 6.83 -3.47
N VAL A 165 -15.14 5.80 -3.20
CA VAL A 165 -15.63 4.85 -4.23
C VAL A 165 -16.26 5.54 -5.45
N PRO A 166 -17.11 6.59 -5.32
CA PRO A 166 -17.65 7.31 -6.48
C PRO A 166 -16.59 7.99 -7.35
N GLN A 167 -15.41 8.26 -6.78
CA GLN A 167 -14.28 8.92 -7.43
C GLN A 167 -13.29 7.91 -8.04
N PHE A 168 -13.51 6.61 -7.87
CA PHE A 168 -12.70 5.60 -8.53
C PHE A 168 -12.81 5.70 -10.06
N ARG A 169 -11.76 5.28 -10.76
CA ARG A 169 -11.64 5.42 -12.22
C ARG A 169 -12.74 4.71 -12.99
N LYS A 170 -13.19 3.56 -12.49
CA LYS A 170 -14.14 2.67 -13.20
C LYS A 170 -15.58 2.71 -12.65
N THR A 171 -15.86 3.49 -11.61
CA THR A 171 -17.23 3.62 -11.10
C THR A 171 -18.04 4.62 -11.94
N PRO A 172 -19.38 4.68 -11.84
CA PRO A 172 -20.18 5.72 -12.47
C PRO A 172 -19.78 7.14 -12.03
N ASP A 173 -20.27 8.17 -12.72
CA ASP A 173 -19.87 9.55 -12.41
C ASP A 173 -20.30 9.99 -11.00
N PRO A 174 -19.40 10.62 -10.23
CA PRO A 174 -19.68 11.07 -8.88
C PRO A 174 -20.59 12.29 -8.86
N ASP A 175 -21.37 12.44 -7.80
CA ASP A 175 -21.99 13.71 -7.44
C ASP A 175 -20.93 14.62 -6.81
N VAL A 176 -20.32 15.46 -7.67
CA VAL A 176 -19.23 16.35 -7.28
C VAL A 176 -19.67 17.39 -6.24
N ASP A 177 -20.90 17.89 -6.33
CA ASP A 177 -21.40 18.92 -5.41
C ASP A 177 -21.59 18.34 -4.01
N GLN A 178 -22.15 17.13 -3.92
CA GLN A 178 -22.26 16.40 -2.65
C GLN A 178 -20.89 16.15 -2.02
N LEU A 179 -19.91 15.69 -2.80
CA LEU A 179 -18.56 15.42 -2.30
C LEU A 179 -17.82 16.69 -1.87
N LYS A 180 -18.00 17.80 -2.59
CA LYS A 180 -17.45 19.12 -2.20
C LYS A 180 -18.07 19.64 -0.91
N ALA A 181 -19.38 19.48 -0.73
CA ALA A 181 -20.08 19.87 0.50
C ALA A 181 -19.52 19.17 1.75
N GLU A 182 -18.95 17.97 1.57
CA GLU A 182 -18.35 17.17 2.63
C GLU A 182 -16.82 17.23 2.68
N ASN A 183 -16.20 18.13 1.89
CA ASN A 183 -14.74 18.27 1.74
C ASN A 183 -14.01 16.98 1.33
N MET A 184 -14.66 16.13 0.55
CA MET A 184 -14.11 14.83 0.13
C MET A 184 -13.91 14.71 -1.39
N TRP A 185 -14.18 15.77 -2.15
CA TRP A 185 -13.84 15.83 -3.57
C TRP A 185 -12.33 16.01 -3.76
N ILE A 186 -11.70 15.06 -4.45
CA ILE A 186 -10.28 15.09 -4.82
C ILE A 186 -10.18 15.48 -6.29
N GLU A 187 -9.84 16.74 -6.54
CA GLU A 187 -9.69 17.28 -7.89
C GLU A 187 -8.63 16.49 -8.69
N GLY A 188 -9.01 15.93 -9.83
CA GLY A 188 -8.10 15.15 -10.68
C GLY A 188 -7.90 13.69 -10.30
N ALA A 189 -8.52 13.18 -9.23
CA ALA A 189 -8.43 11.76 -8.83
C ALA A 189 -9.09 10.81 -9.84
N LYS A 190 -10.13 11.27 -10.55
CA LYS A 190 -10.80 10.56 -11.64
C LYS A 190 -10.45 11.23 -12.98
N PRO A 191 -9.55 10.67 -13.79
CA PRO A 191 -9.26 11.20 -15.11
C PRO A 191 -10.50 11.06 -16.01
N GLY A 192 -10.95 12.13 -16.67
CA GLY A 192 -12.06 12.06 -17.63
C GLY A 192 -11.70 11.19 -18.85
N ILE A 193 -12.70 10.70 -19.59
CA ILE A 193 -12.52 9.83 -20.79
C ILE A 193 -11.52 10.42 -21.81
N LEU A 194 -11.36 11.75 -21.86
CA LEU A 194 -10.43 12.45 -22.76
C LEU A 194 -8.95 12.36 -22.35
N SER A 195 -8.61 12.06 -21.08
CA SER A 195 -7.21 11.93 -20.64
C SER A 195 -6.58 10.59 -21.01
N GLY A 196 -7.39 9.59 -21.37
CA GLY A 196 -6.91 8.29 -21.86
C GLY A 196 -6.29 8.34 -23.26
N LEU A 197 -6.51 9.43 -24.02
CA LEU A 197 -6.05 9.54 -25.41
C LEU A 197 -4.64 10.13 -25.59
N MET A 198 -3.92 10.48 -24.51
CA MET A 198 -2.53 10.97 -24.63
C MET A 198 -1.64 10.51 -23.46
N LYS A 199 -1.15 9.27 -23.55
CA LYS A 199 0.22 8.93 -23.11
C LYS A 199 0.81 8.01 -24.15
N THR A 200 1.09 8.58 -25.32
CA THR A 200 2.16 8.05 -26.18
C THR A 200 3.40 7.88 -25.29
N LEU A 201 4.05 6.73 -25.40
CA LEU A 201 5.38 6.45 -24.86
C LEU A 201 6.40 7.40 -25.51
N ALA A 202 6.29 8.70 -25.23
CA ALA A 202 7.37 9.63 -25.45
C ALA A 202 8.37 9.37 -24.32
N GLU A 203 9.60 9.05 -24.67
CA GLU A 203 10.73 9.00 -23.77
C GLU A 203 10.75 10.30 -22.96
N ARG A 204 10.24 10.27 -21.72
CA ARG A 204 10.26 11.43 -20.83
C ARG A 204 11.73 11.68 -20.52
N VAL A 205 12.32 12.68 -21.15
CA VAL A 205 13.62 13.22 -20.74
C VAL A 205 13.42 13.74 -19.31
N VAL A 206 13.95 12.99 -18.34
CA VAL A 206 13.95 13.41 -16.94
C VAL A 206 15.05 14.47 -16.81
N GLU A 207 14.65 15.71 -16.56
CA GLU A 207 15.60 16.74 -16.15
C GLU A 207 16.07 16.46 -14.73
N TRP A 208 17.39 16.48 -14.52
CA TRP A 208 18.02 16.23 -13.22
C TRP A 208 18.47 17.55 -12.62
N ILE A 209 18.00 17.85 -11.41
CA ILE A 209 18.30 19.08 -10.69
C ILE A 209 19.13 18.80 -9.44
N PRO A 210 20.12 19.64 -9.10
CA PRO A 210 20.91 19.47 -7.88
C PRO A 210 20.04 19.58 -6.63
N GLU A 211 20.20 18.63 -5.70
CA GLU A 211 19.55 18.66 -4.39
C GLU A 211 20.60 18.55 -3.28
N GLY A 212 20.66 19.55 -2.38
CA GLY A 212 21.54 19.54 -1.21
C GLY A 212 20.81 19.06 0.05
N TRP A 213 21.50 18.58 1.07
CA TRP A 213 20.87 18.04 2.29
C TRP A 213 19.80 18.97 2.90
N ASP A 214 20.09 20.27 2.97
CA ASP A 214 19.20 21.28 3.57
C ASP A 214 18.09 21.79 2.62
N VAL A 215 18.15 21.44 1.33
CA VAL A 215 17.22 21.87 0.29
C VAL A 215 16.35 20.69 -0.13
N GLU A 216 15.09 20.65 0.32
CA GLU A 216 14.12 19.61 -0.09
C GLU A 216 13.27 20.11 -1.26
N LEU A 217 13.34 19.41 -2.40
CA LEU A 217 12.65 19.74 -3.65
C LEU A 217 11.35 18.96 -3.82
N LEU A 218 11.08 17.97 -2.96
CA LEU A 218 9.75 17.38 -2.81
C LEU A 218 8.77 18.47 -2.35
N LYS A 219 7.57 18.51 -2.93
CA LYS A 219 6.54 19.52 -2.67
C LYS A 219 5.30 18.90 -2.05
N ASP A 220 4.59 19.68 -1.23
CA ASP A 220 3.25 19.37 -0.78
C ASP A 220 2.22 19.62 -1.89
N GLY A 221 0.98 19.17 -1.69
CA GLY A 221 -0.12 19.34 -2.65
C GLY A 221 -0.21 18.22 -3.71
N ALA A 222 0.54 17.14 -3.51
CA ALA A 222 0.45 15.95 -4.34
C ALA A 222 -0.96 15.34 -4.30
N VAL A 223 -1.44 14.90 -5.47
CA VAL A 223 -2.73 14.23 -5.64
C VAL A 223 -2.51 12.87 -6.29
N THR A 224 -3.21 11.86 -5.79
CA THR A 224 -3.18 10.49 -6.30
C THR A 224 -4.59 9.99 -6.63
N ALA A 225 -4.70 8.78 -7.17
CA ALA A 225 -6.01 8.18 -7.48
C ALA A 225 -6.83 7.94 -6.21
N ALA A 226 -8.16 7.99 -6.32
CA ALA A 226 -9.04 7.74 -5.18
C ALA A 226 -8.89 6.30 -4.64
N GLU A 227 -8.58 5.33 -5.51
CA GLU A 227 -8.24 3.95 -5.13
C GLU A 227 -7.04 3.91 -4.16
N ASN A 228 -5.99 4.68 -4.43
CA ASN A 228 -4.80 4.78 -3.57
C ASN A 228 -5.13 5.43 -2.22
N GLU A 229 -6.07 6.37 -2.19
CA GLU A 229 -6.54 6.97 -0.93
C GLU A 229 -7.42 6.01 -0.11
N THR A 230 -7.80 4.85 -0.67
CA THR A 230 -8.47 3.77 0.06
C THR A 230 -7.54 2.67 0.57
N SER A 231 -6.22 2.79 0.35
CA SER A 231 -5.28 1.77 0.80
C SER A 231 -5.43 1.45 2.29
N THR A 232 -5.50 0.15 2.58
CA THR A 232 -5.47 -0.36 3.95
C THR A 232 -4.11 -0.07 4.59
N VAL A 233 -4.04 0.95 5.45
CA VAL A 233 -2.81 1.29 6.20
C VAL A 233 -2.79 0.47 7.50
N LEU A 234 -1.70 -0.27 7.72
CA LEU A 234 -1.57 -1.22 8.83
C LEU A 234 -0.46 -0.79 9.80
N TYR A 235 -0.81 -0.66 11.08
CA TYR A 235 0.16 -0.51 12.18
C TYR A 235 0.32 -1.83 12.93
N GLY A 236 1.47 -2.48 12.76
CA GLY A 236 1.85 -3.73 13.41
C GLY A 236 2.54 -3.49 14.74
N SER A 237 2.17 -4.25 15.77
CA SER A 237 2.79 -4.21 17.09
C SER A 237 3.32 -5.59 17.49
N PHE A 238 4.62 -5.77 17.40
CA PHE A 238 5.34 -7.02 17.66
C PHE A 238 6.12 -6.94 18.98
N GLY A 239 5.42 -6.64 20.07
CA GLY A 239 6.03 -6.33 21.37
C GLY A 239 6.65 -4.93 21.37
N ASN A 240 7.98 -4.84 21.51
CA ASN A 240 8.69 -3.55 21.52
C ASN A 240 9.00 -3.02 20.10
N PHE A 241 8.62 -3.76 19.07
CA PHE A 241 8.83 -3.39 17.69
C PHE A 241 7.50 -3.02 17.03
N SER A 242 7.47 -1.90 16.32
CA SER A 242 6.32 -1.50 15.52
C SER A 242 6.66 -1.29 14.06
N VAL A 243 5.69 -1.60 13.21
CA VAL A 243 5.81 -1.58 11.75
C VAL A 243 4.64 -0.80 11.18
N LEU A 244 4.89 0.06 10.20
CA LEU A 244 3.85 0.74 9.43
C LEU A 244 3.92 0.29 7.97
N LEU A 245 2.86 -0.38 7.51
CA LEU A 245 2.68 -0.75 6.10
C LEU A 245 1.61 0.15 5.51
N THR A 246 1.94 0.83 4.42
CA THR A 246 1.11 1.91 3.87
C THR A 246 0.39 1.50 2.59
N GLY A 247 0.82 0.42 1.93
CA GLY A 247 0.46 0.16 0.54
C GLY A 247 0.69 1.42 -0.30
N ASP A 248 -0.32 1.75 -1.10
CA ASP A 248 -0.30 2.92 -1.98
C ASP A 248 -0.89 4.21 -1.39
N ALA A 249 -1.08 4.26 -0.06
CA ALA A 249 -1.71 5.39 0.61
C ALA A 249 -1.20 6.75 0.11
N GLY A 250 -2.13 7.59 -0.34
CA GLY A 250 -1.87 8.98 -0.71
C GLY A 250 -1.74 9.89 0.51
N VAL A 251 -1.58 11.18 0.23
CA VAL A 251 -1.43 12.19 1.29
C VAL A 251 -2.63 12.17 2.22
N ASN A 252 -3.85 12.07 1.70
CA ASN A 252 -5.06 12.11 2.53
C ASN A 252 -5.17 10.87 3.43
N ALA A 253 -4.96 9.66 2.87
CA ALA A 253 -4.98 8.41 3.59
C ALA A 253 -3.94 8.37 4.72
N LEU A 254 -2.74 8.92 4.48
CA LEU A 254 -1.72 9.05 5.52
C LEU A 254 -2.15 10.02 6.64
N TRP A 255 -2.78 11.15 6.31
CA TRP A 255 -3.34 12.06 7.32
C TRP A 255 -4.44 11.38 8.15
N TRP A 256 -5.39 10.70 7.50
CA TRP A 256 -6.46 9.98 8.19
C TRP A 256 -5.92 8.83 9.05
N ALA A 257 -4.91 8.10 8.58
CA ALA A 257 -4.25 7.07 9.35
C ALA A 257 -3.59 7.63 10.61
N MET A 258 -2.91 8.78 10.51
CA MET A 258 -2.30 9.45 11.66
C MET A 258 -3.34 10.02 12.64
N ASP A 259 -4.46 10.54 12.14
CA ASP A 259 -5.57 10.99 12.99
C ASP A 259 -6.20 9.83 13.74
N HIS A 260 -6.44 8.70 13.06
CA HIS A 260 -6.94 7.48 13.70
C HIS A 260 -5.96 6.93 14.74
N ALA A 261 -4.66 6.88 14.41
CA ALA A 261 -3.62 6.45 15.34
C ALA A 261 -3.56 7.33 16.60
N GLY A 262 -3.64 8.66 16.43
CA GLY A 262 -3.69 9.60 17.55
C GLY A 262 -4.89 9.36 18.46
N ASN A 263 -6.08 9.17 17.89
CA ASN A 263 -7.29 8.84 18.64
C ASN A 263 -7.21 7.48 19.36
N ALA A 264 -6.49 6.53 18.76
CA ALA A 264 -6.23 5.21 19.34
C ALA A 264 -5.00 5.18 20.29
N SER A 265 -4.36 6.33 20.55
CA SER A 265 -3.14 6.46 21.38
C SER A 265 -1.98 5.59 20.89
N LEU A 266 -1.86 5.41 19.57
CA LEU A 266 -0.76 4.71 18.91
C LEU A 266 0.34 5.71 18.51
N ASP A 267 1.58 5.45 18.92
CA ASP A 267 2.72 6.28 18.58
C ASP A 267 3.35 5.86 17.25
N LEU A 268 3.02 6.59 16.18
CA LEU A 268 3.63 6.37 14.85
C LEU A 268 5.01 7.02 14.70
N SER A 269 5.39 7.93 15.60
CA SER A 269 6.63 8.70 15.46
C SER A 269 7.88 7.85 15.68
N ASN A 270 7.74 6.71 16.37
CA ASN A 270 8.82 5.79 16.74
C ASN A 270 8.70 4.40 16.09
N VAL A 271 8.00 4.28 14.95
CA VAL A 271 7.97 3.01 14.22
C VAL A 271 9.37 2.55 13.82
N ASN A 272 9.65 1.26 13.98
CA ASN A 272 10.95 0.67 13.68
C ASN A 272 11.13 0.39 12.19
N LEU A 273 10.03 0.08 11.50
CA LEU A 273 9.98 -0.12 10.06
C LEU A 273 8.81 0.66 9.46
N VAL A 274 9.03 1.34 8.34
CA VAL A 274 7.98 1.99 7.55
C VAL A 274 8.08 1.61 6.08
N GLN A 275 6.97 1.24 5.47
CA GLN A 275 6.88 1.10 4.02
C GLN A 275 6.81 2.49 3.38
N VAL A 276 7.59 2.72 2.33
CA VAL A 276 7.45 3.90 1.48
C VAL A 276 6.22 3.70 0.59
N PRO A 277 5.23 4.60 0.61
CA PRO A 277 3.99 4.41 -0.15
C PRO A 277 4.21 4.40 -1.67
N HIS A 278 3.36 3.66 -2.36
CA HIS A 278 3.21 3.69 -3.84
C HIS A 278 4.54 3.68 -4.57
N HIS A 279 5.39 2.71 -4.19
CA HIS A 279 6.65 2.42 -4.85
C HIS A 279 7.65 3.59 -4.87
N GLY A 280 7.48 4.56 -3.96
CA GLY A 280 8.30 5.77 -3.89
C GLY A 280 7.87 6.85 -4.89
N SER A 281 6.59 6.88 -5.26
CA SER A 281 5.98 7.97 -6.03
C SER A 281 5.99 9.29 -5.25
N ARG A 282 6.33 10.38 -5.94
CA ARG A 282 6.22 11.74 -5.40
C ARG A 282 4.79 12.26 -5.32
N SER A 283 3.83 11.55 -5.91
CA SER A 283 2.41 11.93 -5.91
C SER A 283 1.65 11.45 -4.67
N ASN A 284 2.31 10.72 -3.76
CA ASN A 284 1.67 10.12 -2.60
C ASN A 284 2.17 10.72 -1.27
N VAL A 285 3.28 11.46 -1.32
CA VAL A 285 3.90 12.06 -0.13
C VAL A 285 4.38 13.47 -0.42
N GLY A 286 4.44 14.28 0.64
CA GLY A 286 4.98 15.64 0.64
C GLY A 286 5.67 15.95 1.97
N PRO A 287 6.46 17.03 2.06
CA PRO A 287 7.20 17.38 3.27
C PRO A 287 6.33 17.48 4.52
N ALA A 288 5.12 18.02 4.45
CA ALA A 288 4.23 18.20 5.61
C ALA A 288 3.75 16.86 6.18
N VAL A 289 3.23 15.99 5.31
CA VAL A 289 2.75 14.66 5.75
C VAL A 289 3.89 13.80 6.25
N LEU A 290 5.07 13.85 5.61
CA LEU A 290 6.26 13.13 6.07
C LEU A 290 6.79 13.68 7.39
N ASN A 291 6.73 15.00 7.62
CA ASN A 291 7.12 15.58 8.90
C ASN A 291 6.22 15.11 10.03
N ARG A 292 4.91 15.00 9.79
CA ARG A 292 3.98 14.47 10.80
C ARG A 292 4.21 12.98 11.04
N LEU A 293 4.44 12.21 9.98
CA LEU A 293 4.59 10.75 10.06
C LEU A 293 5.93 10.31 10.67
N LEU A 294 7.02 10.91 10.18
CA LEU A 294 8.38 10.47 10.48
C LEU A 294 9.14 11.41 11.44
N GLY A 295 8.60 12.60 11.69
CA GLY A 295 9.27 13.68 12.40
C GLY A 295 9.98 14.66 11.45
N PRO A 296 10.52 15.76 12.00
CA PRO A 296 11.17 16.80 11.21
C PRO A 296 12.47 16.29 10.56
N ARG A 297 12.94 17.03 9.55
CA ARG A 297 14.27 16.84 8.96
C ARG A 297 15.37 16.92 10.04
N LEU A 298 16.35 16.05 9.93
CA LEU A 298 17.49 15.93 10.84
C LEU A 298 18.76 16.53 10.21
N PRO A 299 19.73 16.97 11.04
CA PRO A 299 21.07 17.35 10.55
C PRO A 299 21.74 16.21 9.77
N LYS A 300 22.57 16.55 8.77
CA LYS A 300 23.33 15.55 8.00
C LYS A 300 24.21 14.71 8.92
N GLY A 301 24.19 13.39 8.73
CA GLY A 301 24.94 12.45 9.56
C GLY A 301 24.28 12.09 10.89
N SER A 302 23.04 12.53 11.13
CA SER A 302 22.24 12.05 12.26
C SER A 302 22.08 10.52 12.23
N ALA A 303 22.03 9.91 13.41
CA ALA A 303 21.81 8.48 13.53
C ALA A 303 20.47 8.06 12.90
N LYS A 304 20.44 6.85 12.33
CA LYS A 304 19.21 6.21 11.85
C LYS A 304 18.20 6.12 13.00
N LYS A 305 16.94 6.51 12.73
CA LYS A 305 15.83 6.35 13.67
C LYS A 305 15.00 5.09 13.40
N ARG A 306 14.88 4.70 12.13
CA ARG A 306 14.06 3.57 11.69
C ARG A 306 14.54 3.03 10.35
N ASP A 307 14.06 1.86 9.97
CA ASP A 307 14.23 1.32 8.62
C ASP A 307 13.07 1.76 7.74
N ALA A 308 13.34 1.97 6.45
CA ALA A 308 12.32 2.15 5.44
C ALA A 308 12.53 1.17 4.28
N ILE A 309 11.44 0.68 3.71
CA ILE A 309 11.47 -0.22 2.56
C ILE A 309 10.55 0.32 1.47
N VAL A 310 11.04 0.35 0.24
CA VAL A 310 10.23 0.64 -0.93
C VAL A 310 10.13 -0.60 -1.82
N SER A 311 8.90 -1.01 -2.10
CA SER A 311 8.66 -1.98 -3.17
C SER A 311 8.91 -1.28 -4.50
N ALA A 312 9.87 -1.74 -5.28
CA ALA A 312 10.19 -1.07 -6.53
C ALA A 312 10.57 -2.10 -7.60
N PRO A 313 10.14 -1.89 -8.85
CA PRO A 313 10.44 -2.80 -9.92
C PRO A 313 11.92 -2.73 -10.30
N LYS A 314 12.40 -3.83 -10.90
CA LYS A 314 13.80 -4.01 -11.27
C LYS A 314 14.31 -2.97 -12.28
N ASP A 315 13.50 -2.65 -13.28
CA ASP A 315 13.89 -1.82 -14.43
C ASP A 315 12.95 -0.62 -14.61
N ASP A 316 12.86 0.24 -13.60
CA ASP A 316 12.16 1.52 -13.68
C ASP A 316 13.12 2.69 -13.42
N ALA A 317 13.34 3.51 -14.45
CA ALA A 317 14.16 4.72 -14.35
C ALA A 317 13.45 5.86 -13.60
N SER A 318 12.17 5.68 -13.27
CA SER A 318 11.29 6.69 -12.71
C SER A 318 10.84 6.41 -11.27
N HIS A 319 10.91 5.15 -10.79
CA HIS A 319 10.62 4.81 -9.40
C HIS A 319 11.68 3.84 -8.83
N PRO A 320 12.03 3.97 -7.53
CA PRO A 320 11.55 5.00 -6.62
C PRO A 320 12.16 6.37 -6.92
N ARG A 321 11.39 7.45 -6.74
CA ARG A 321 11.89 8.81 -7.01
C ARG A 321 12.99 9.17 -6.03
N LYS A 322 14.12 9.66 -6.53
CA LYS A 322 15.27 10.03 -5.68
C LYS A 322 14.90 11.10 -4.64
N MET A 323 14.07 12.08 -5.01
CA MET A 323 13.58 13.10 -4.07
C MET A 323 12.79 12.50 -2.89
N VAL A 324 12.04 11.42 -3.12
CA VAL A 324 11.27 10.73 -2.07
C VAL A 324 12.22 9.96 -1.16
N MET A 325 13.22 9.27 -1.73
CA MET A 325 14.25 8.57 -0.95
C MET A 325 15.03 9.56 -0.06
N ASN A 326 15.45 10.70 -0.62
CA ASN A 326 16.09 11.77 0.13
C ASN A 326 15.18 12.33 1.23
N ALA A 327 13.88 12.50 0.97
CA ALA A 327 12.91 12.97 1.95
C ALA A 327 12.78 12.02 3.16
N PHE A 328 12.76 10.70 2.93
CA PHE A 328 12.77 9.69 4.00
C PHE A 328 14.11 9.69 4.76
N LEU A 329 15.23 9.70 4.03
CA LEU A 329 16.57 9.71 4.62
C LEU A 329 16.79 10.92 5.54
N ARG A 330 16.33 12.11 5.13
CA ARG A 330 16.37 13.34 5.94
C ARG A 330 15.60 13.23 7.25
N ARG A 331 14.65 12.31 7.37
CA ARG A 331 13.84 12.08 8.58
C ARG A 331 14.32 10.86 9.37
N GLY A 332 15.55 10.41 9.09
CA GLY A 332 16.19 9.29 9.79
C GLY A 332 15.69 7.91 9.36
N ALA A 333 15.11 7.81 8.16
CA ALA A 333 14.56 6.59 7.59
C ALA A 333 15.28 6.24 6.26
N PRO A 334 16.54 5.73 6.31
CA PRO A 334 17.22 5.24 5.12
C PRO A 334 16.42 4.12 4.45
N VAL A 335 16.28 4.21 3.13
CA VAL A 335 15.37 3.36 2.36
C VAL A 335 16.12 2.22 1.69
N CYS A 336 15.68 0.98 1.94
CA CYS A 336 16.07 -0.21 1.19
C CYS A 336 15.02 -0.53 0.11
N LYS A 337 15.39 -1.31 -0.91
CA LYS A 337 14.53 -1.55 -2.08
C LYS A 337 14.37 -3.03 -2.39
N THR A 338 13.25 -3.38 -3.01
CA THR A 338 13.02 -4.75 -3.53
C THR A 338 13.42 -4.96 -4.99
N GLN A 339 14.04 -3.98 -5.69
CA GLN A 339 14.38 -4.02 -7.13
C GLN A 339 15.10 -5.30 -7.60
N GLY A 340 14.33 -6.34 -7.93
CA GLY A 340 14.82 -7.67 -8.29
C GLY A 340 15.45 -8.47 -7.14
N THR A 341 15.23 -8.09 -5.88
CA THR A 341 15.77 -8.82 -4.70
C THR A 341 14.79 -8.74 -3.55
N SER A 342 14.49 -9.87 -2.91
CA SER A 342 13.64 -9.89 -1.72
C SER A 342 14.33 -9.25 -0.52
N TYR A 343 13.56 -8.53 0.29
CA TYR A 343 14.02 -7.94 1.55
C TYR A 343 13.33 -8.64 2.72
N ARG A 344 14.07 -8.99 3.76
CA ARG A 344 13.52 -9.53 5.00
C ARG A 344 13.85 -8.62 6.17
N TYR A 345 12.81 -8.13 6.85
CA TYR A 345 12.94 -7.52 8.17
C TYR A 345 12.59 -8.57 9.23
N PHE A 346 13.42 -8.81 10.24
CA PHE A 346 13.13 -9.84 11.24
C PHE A 346 13.69 -9.52 12.63
N VAL A 347 13.04 -10.07 13.65
CA VAL A 347 13.45 -10.01 15.05
C VAL A 347 13.26 -11.40 15.66
N GLY A 348 14.26 -11.89 16.37
CA GLY A 348 14.21 -13.19 17.06
C GLY A 348 14.24 -14.42 16.14
N MET A 349 14.26 -14.22 14.82
CA MET A 349 14.31 -15.30 13.84
C MET A 349 15.75 -15.69 13.47
N PRO A 350 16.02 -16.97 13.14
CA PRO A 350 17.32 -17.39 12.64
C PRO A 350 17.62 -16.78 11.26
N ALA A 351 18.91 -16.57 10.98
CA ALA A 351 19.39 -16.20 9.64
C ALA A 351 19.09 -17.33 8.65
N ARG A 352 18.67 -16.99 7.43
CA ARG A 352 18.50 -17.97 6.35
C ARG A 352 19.77 -18.02 5.48
N PRO A 353 20.11 -19.19 4.90
CA PRO A 353 21.27 -19.32 4.02
C PRO A 353 21.21 -18.32 2.84
N GLY A 354 22.33 -17.65 2.57
CA GLY A 354 22.44 -16.70 1.45
C GLY A 354 21.94 -15.28 1.75
N GLU A 355 21.33 -15.03 2.92
CA GLU A 355 20.98 -13.67 3.34
C GLU A 355 22.23 -12.84 3.62
N ARG A 356 22.14 -11.55 3.28
CA ARG A 356 23.16 -10.54 3.54
C ARG A 356 22.51 -9.27 4.10
N PRO A 357 23.24 -8.46 4.88
CA PRO A 357 22.72 -7.18 5.33
C PRO A 357 22.25 -6.34 4.15
N ALA A 358 21.06 -5.76 4.26
CA ALA A 358 20.54 -4.87 3.24
C ALA A 358 21.31 -3.55 3.24
N VAL A 359 21.48 -2.97 2.06
CA VAL A 359 22.17 -1.69 1.86
C VAL A 359 21.13 -0.66 1.41
N PRO A 360 20.87 0.38 2.22
CA PRO A 360 19.94 1.43 1.83
C PRO A 360 20.54 2.31 0.74
N PHE A 361 19.71 3.12 0.10
CA PHE A 361 20.17 4.19 -0.77
C PHE A 361 21.02 5.22 0.00
N ASP A 362 22.09 5.66 -0.63
CA ASP A 362 22.78 6.89 -0.25
C ASP A 362 21.95 8.13 -0.61
N PHE A 363 22.35 9.27 -0.06
CA PHE A 363 21.79 10.56 -0.47
C PHE A 363 22.09 10.85 -1.94
N PHE A 364 21.08 11.25 -2.71
CA PHE A 364 21.25 11.65 -4.10
C PHE A 364 21.50 13.16 -4.21
N ASP A 365 22.63 13.55 -4.78
CA ASP A 365 22.98 14.96 -5.05
C ASP A 365 22.25 15.54 -6.27
N GLN A 366 21.61 14.68 -7.06
CA GLN A 366 20.73 15.05 -8.17
C GLN A 366 19.43 14.26 -8.11
N VAL A 367 18.30 14.96 -8.25
CA VAL A 367 16.95 14.38 -8.24
C VAL A 367 16.17 14.81 -9.48
N GLU A 368 15.06 14.15 -9.74
CA GLU A 368 14.18 14.45 -10.85
C GLU A 368 13.55 15.84 -10.68
N ALA A 369 13.44 16.63 -11.75
CA ALA A 369 12.70 17.88 -11.71
C ALA A 369 11.21 17.65 -11.45
N TYR A 370 10.57 18.55 -10.70
CA TYR A 370 9.12 18.54 -10.47
C TYR A 370 8.43 19.00 -11.76
N ASP A 371 7.62 18.12 -12.39
CA ASP A 371 6.90 18.43 -13.64
C ASP A 371 5.63 19.25 -13.40
#